data_AF-A0A943J2E7-F1
#
_entry.id   AF-A0A943J2E7-F1
#
_cell.length_a   1.000
_cell.length_b   1.000
_cell.length_c   1.000
_cell.angle_alpha   90.00
_cell.angle_beta   90.00
_cell.angle_gamma   90.00
#
_symmetry.space_group_name_H-M   'P 1'
#
loop_
_entity.id
_entity.type
_entity.pdbx_description
1 polymer ?
#
loop_
_entity_poly.entity_id
_entity_poly.type
_entity_poly.pdbx_seq_one_letter_code
_entity_poly.pdbx_strand_id
1 'polypeptide(L)'
;MQHKCKVTVLRRELFRDLQEKYLANPESGKCPFYKDGQEFLFERYGDRDDFWTEGNGSHCAEAWDCISRYIYTALQGGSIMRNWTNDDKIMIACCNDGTRPVIFKIERIDYKVLYIKDFKKHKEDIKNKLSSLENVTDTIFKDNFTEITIKKDISDDIIKKVLSDYKIEKID
;
A
#
# COMPACT_ATOMS: atom_id res chain seq x y z
N MET A 1 14.84 -4.42 2.31
CA MET A 1 13.41 -4.31 2.68
C MET A 1 12.75 -3.44 1.64
N GLN A 2 11.59 -3.88 1.16
CA GLN A 2 10.82 -3.21 0.12
C GLN A 2 9.54 -2.63 0.72
N HIS A 3 8.91 -1.70 -0.01
CA HIS A 3 7.72 -0.99 0.45
C HIS A 3 6.64 -0.93 -0.62
N LYS A 4 5.39 -1.15 -0.20
CA LYS A 4 4.18 -0.86 -1.00
C LYS A 4 3.37 0.21 -0.28
N CYS A 5 2.48 0.85 -1.02
CA CYS A 5 1.51 1.75 -0.44
C CYS A 5 0.10 1.29 -0.77
N LYS A 6 -0.71 1.04 0.26
CA LYS A 6 -2.14 0.79 0.12
C LYS A 6 -2.90 2.07 0.41
N VAL A 7 -3.79 2.45 -0.51
CA VAL A 7 -4.71 3.57 -0.34
C VAL A 7 -6.12 3.01 -0.27
N THR A 8 -6.85 3.31 0.79
CA THR A 8 -8.25 2.93 0.98
C THR A 8 -9.11 4.17 1.06
N VAL A 9 -10.16 4.25 0.26
CA VAL A 9 -11.20 5.27 0.39
C VAL A 9 -12.04 4.94 1.62
N LEU A 10 -11.86 5.68 2.71
CA LEU A 10 -12.60 5.46 3.94
C LEU A 10 -14.07 5.86 3.78
N ARG A 11 -14.30 7.07 3.23
CA ARG A 11 -15.64 7.60 2.95
C ARG A 11 -15.59 8.84 2.08
N ARG A 12 -16.68 9.10 1.38
CA ARG A 12 -16.95 10.35 0.65
C ARG A 12 -17.94 11.21 1.42
N GLU A 13 -17.55 12.44 1.69
CA GLU A 13 -18.40 13.44 2.35
C GLU A 13 -19.15 14.30 1.34
N LEU A 14 -20.16 15.03 1.82
CA LEU A 14 -20.93 16.01 1.06
C LEU A 14 -21.41 17.13 1.99
N PHE A 15 -20.98 18.35 1.72
CA PHE A 15 -21.43 19.56 2.40
C PHE A 15 -22.42 20.29 1.49
N ARG A 16 -23.70 19.93 1.64
CA ARG A 16 -24.78 20.39 0.75
C ARG A 16 -24.96 21.90 0.76
N ASP A 17 -24.83 22.51 1.93
CA ASP A 17 -24.89 23.96 2.13
C ASP A 17 -23.85 24.70 1.27
N LEU A 18 -22.65 24.13 1.14
CA LEU A 18 -21.60 24.70 0.29
C LEU A 18 -21.89 24.50 -1.20
N GLN A 19 -22.43 23.34 -1.59
CA GLN A 19 -22.82 23.12 -2.98
C GLN A 19 -23.95 24.05 -3.41
N GLU A 20 -25.01 24.15 -2.62
CA GLU A 20 -26.18 25.01 -2.86
C GLU A 20 -25.81 26.48 -3.02
N LYS A 21 -24.84 26.95 -2.22
CA LYS A 21 -24.45 28.36 -2.19
C LYS A 21 -23.40 28.73 -3.23
N TYR A 22 -22.45 27.84 -3.54
CA TYR A 22 -21.24 28.20 -4.28
C TYR A 22 -21.03 27.46 -5.60
N LEU A 23 -21.66 26.30 -5.83
CA LEU A 23 -21.50 25.57 -7.08
C LEU A 23 -22.53 26.00 -8.12
N ALA A 24 -22.10 26.05 -9.39
CA ALA A 24 -23.00 26.31 -10.52
C ALA A 24 -24.11 25.26 -10.65
N ASN A 25 -23.80 23.99 -10.33
CA ASN A 25 -24.79 22.95 -10.10
C ASN A 25 -24.89 22.67 -8.59
N PRO A 26 -25.96 23.13 -7.90
CA PRO A 26 -26.14 22.95 -6.47
C PRO A 26 -26.33 21.47 -6.05
N GLU A 27 -26.67 20.59 -7.01
CA GLU A 27 -26.93 19.16 -6.77
C GLU A 27 -25.77 18.27 -7.27
N SER A 28 -24.54 18.77 -7.27
CA SER A 28 -23.36 18.03 -7.74
C SER A 28 -23.06 16.75 -6.97
N GLY A 29 -23.55 16.63 -5.72
CA GLY A 29 -23.51 15.42 -4.91
C GLY A 29 -22.10 15.01 -4.45
N LYS A 30 -21.99 13.79 -3.90
CA LYS A 30 -20.71 13.18 -3.49
C LYS A 30 -19.81 12.95 -4.72
N CYS A 31 -18.50 12.86 -4.50
CA CYS A 31 -17.56 12.55 -5.58
C CYS A 31 -17.95 11.26 -6.33
N PRO A 32 -18.20 11.31 -7.66
CA PRO A 32 -18.61 10.15 -8.44
C PRO A 32 -17.44 9.23 -8.83
N PHE A 33 -16.20 9.76 -8.77
CA PHE A 33 -15.00 9.06 -9.22
C PHE A 33 -14.63 7.89 -8.30
N TYR A 34 -14.76 8.08 -6.98
CA TYR A 34 -14.40 7.10 -5.97
C TYR A 34 -15.63 6.39 -5.39
N LYS A 35 -15.41 5.24 -4.76
CA LYS A 35 -16.42 4.52 -3.95
C LYS A 35 -15.90 4.29 -2.54
N ASP A 36 -16.79 4.33 -1.56
CA ASP A 36 -16.43 4.03 -0.17
C ASP A 36 -15.95 2.57 -0.09
N GLY A 37 -14.84 2.33 0.61
CA GLY A 37 -14.18 1.02 0.68
C GLY A 37 -13.32 0.64 -0.52
N GLN A 38 -13.21 1.49 -1.56
CA GLN A 38 -12.33 1.23 -2.70
C GLN A 38 -10.86 1.21 -2.26
N GLU A 39 -10.09 0.27 -2.80
CA GLU A 39 -8.68 0.08 -2.46
C GLU A 39 -7.78 0.13 -3.69
N PHE A 40 -6.59 0.71 -3.51
CA PHE A 40 -5.55 0.79 -4.51
C PHE A 40 -4.23 0.34 -3.88
N LEU A 41 -3.43 -0.43 -4.64
CA LEU A 41 -2.10 -0.87 -4.21
C LEU A 41 -1.07 -0.35 -5.19
N PHE A 42 -0.12 0.42 -4.67
CA PHE A 42 1.02 0.95 -5.41
C PHE A 42 2.27 0.13 -5.11
N GLU A 43 2.95 -0.28 -6.17
CA GLU A 43 4.18 -1.07 -6.15
C GLU A 43 5.24 -0.42 -7.05
N ARG A 44 6.52 -0.54 -6.64
CA ARG A 44 7.67 -0.03 -7.40
C ARG A 44 8.80 -1.06 -7.51
N TYR A 45 8.44 -2.35 -7.53
CA TYR A 45 9.40 -3.46 -7.53
C TYR A 45 9.22 -4.33 -8.78
N GLY A 46 10.34 -4.87 -9.28
CA GLY A 46 10.37 -5.59 -10.56
C GLY A 46 10.08 -4.66 -11.72
N ASP A 47 9.15 -5.05 -12.59
CA ASP A 47 8.77 -4.27 -13.77
C ASP A 47 7.65 -3.24 -13.49
N ARG A 48 7.22 -3.10 -12.22
CA ARG A 48 6.19 -2.13 -11.82
C ARG A 48 6.82 -0.84 -11.34
N ASP A 49 6.26 0.28 -11.78
CA ASP A 49 6.46 1.60 -11.17
C ASP A 49 5.16 2.40 -11.26
N ASP A 50 4.20 2.07 -10.39
CA ASP A 50 2.83 2.62 -10.46
C ASP A 50 2.76 4.11 -10.07
N PHE A 51 3.81 4.63 -9.44
CA PHE A 51 3.79 6.00 -8.93
C PHE A 51 3.81 7.01 -10.08
N TRP A 52 4.67 6.80 -11.08
CA TRP A 52 4.81 7.74 -12.19
C TRP A 52 3.64 7.72 -13.18
N THR A 53 2.76 6.72 -13.08
CA THR A 53 1.57 6.59 -13.94
C THR A 53 0.28 6.94 -13.20
N GLU A 54 0.37 7.55 -12.01
CA GLU A 54 -0.78 7.90 -11.17
C GLU A 54 -1.68 6.68 -10.87
N GLY A 55 -1.04 5.53 -10.63
CA GLY A 55 -1.74 4.26 -10.48
C GLY A 55 -2.44 3.84 -11.77
N ASN A 56 -1.79 4.05 -12.93
CA ASN A 56 -2.35 3.82 -14.27
C ASN A 56 -3.63 4.63 -14.54
N GLY A 57 -3.65 5.90 -14.14
CA GLY A 57 -4.81 6.79 -14.30
C GLY A 57 -6.01 6.42 -13.43
N SER A 58 -5.80 5.63 -12.38
CA SER A 58 -6.86 5.20 -11.46
C SER A 58 -7.27 6.28 -10.45
N HIS A 59 -6.62 7.44 -10.48
CA HIS A 59 -6.84 8.55 -9.57
C HIS A 59 -7.25 9.81 -10.32
N CYS A 60 -8.19 10.56 -9.73
CA CYS A 60 -8.50 11.91 -10.17
C CYS A 60 -7.32 12.84 -9.84
N ALA A 61 -6.94 13.72 -10.77
CA ALA A 61 -5.77 14.61 -10.65
C ALA A 61 -5.75 15.45 -9.36
N GLU A 62 -6.88 16.04 -8.97
CA GLU A 62 -6.99 16.83 -7.72
C GLU A 62 -6.70 15.98 -6.47
N ALA A 63 -7.27 14.77 -6.43
CA ALA A 63 -7.00 13.85 -5.33
C ALA A 63 -5.54 13.37 -5.34
N TRP A 64 -4.97 13.12 -6.53
CA TRP A 64 -3.58 12.70 -6.68
C TRP A 64 -2.61 13.77 -6.18
N ASP A 65 -2.79 15.03 -6.55
CA ASP A 65 -1.96 16.15 -6.05
C ASP A 65 -1.96 16.20 -4.51
N CYS A 66 -3.12 15.99 -3.89
CA CYS A 66 -3.27 16.00 -2.44
C CYS A 66 -2.55 14.84 -1.72
N ILE A 67 -2.51 13.64 -2.31
CA ILE A 67 -2.07 12.41 -1.62
C ILE A 67 -0.75 11.82 -2.12
N SER A 68 -0.31 12.18 -3.32
CA SER A 68 0.87 11.60 -3.99
C SER A 68 2.13 11.69 -3.14
N ARG A 69 2.37 12.80 -2.44
CA ARG A 69 3.54 12.96 -1.56
C ARG A 69 3.59 11.95 -0.41
N TYR A 70 2.43 11.59 0.14
CA TYR A 70 2.34 10.59 1.21
C TYR A 70 2.55 9.18 0.67
N ILE A 71 1.96 8.89 -0.51
CA ILE A 71 2.18 7.64 -1.24
C ILE A 71 3.67 7.47 -1.55
N TYR A 72 4.32 8.52 -2.07
CA TYR A 72 5.74 8.50 -2.37
C TYR A 72 6.58 8.25 -1.12
N THR A 73 6.28 8.94 -0.02
CA THR A 73 6.97 8.74 1.27
C THR A 73 6.84 7.29 1.75
N ALA A 74 5.65 6.70 1.65
CA ALA A 74 5.43 5.29 1.97
C ALA A 74 6.27 4.36 1.08
N LEU A 75 6.27 4.58 -0.23
CA LEU A 75 7.05 3.79 -1.19
C LEU A 75 8.57 3.90 -1.01
N GLN A 76 9.05 4.99 -0.41
CA GLN A 76 10.47 5.19 -0.07
C GLN A 76 10.85 4.64 1.31
N GLY A 77 9.92 4.03 2.05
CA GLY A 77 10.21 3.51 3.40
C GLY A 77 10.24 4.58 4.49
N GLY A 78 9.81 5.81 4.19
CA GLY A 78 9.76 6.91 5.15
C GLY A 78 8.64 6.78 6.17
N SER A 79 8.78 7.44 7.31
CA SER A 79 7.65 7.75 8.19
C SER A 79 6.76 8.74 7.46
N ILE A 80 5.50 8.37 7.20
CA ILE A 80 4.60 9.21 6.38
C ILE A 80 4.40 10.55 7.08
N MET A 81 4.18 10.53 8.41
CA MET A 81 4.15 11.70 9.27
C MET A 81 4.63 11.32 10.68
N ARG A 82 5.87 11.67 11.02
CA ARG A 82 6.51 11.31 12.29
C ARG A 82 5.72 11.83 13.49
N ASN A 83 5.29 10.92 14.37
CA ASN A 83 4.54 11.23 15.60
C ASN A 83 3.21 11.99 15.39
N TRP A 84 2.66 11.97 14.17
CA TRP A 84 1.37 12.60 13.89
C TRP A 84 0.20 11.63 14.12
N THR A 85 0.35 10.43 13.59
CA THR A 85 -0.56 9.30 13.80
C THR A 85 0.01 8.36 14.87
N ASN A 86 -0.82 7.45 15.36
CA ASN A 86 -0.39 6.41 16.30
C ASN A 86 0.45 5.30 15.62
N ASP A 87 0.61 5.35 14.31
CA ASP A 87 1.47 4.49 13.50
C ASP A 87 2.07 5.34 12.37
N ASP A 88 3.39 5.54 12.42
CA ASP A 88 4.19 6.30 11.46
C ASP A 88 4.07 5.77 10.01
N LYS A 89 3.51 4.57 9.81
CA LYS A 89 3.21 3.98 8.50
C LYS A 89 1.84 4.39 7.94
N ILE A 90 1.04 5.14 8.69
CA ILE A 90 -0.34 5.50 8.33
C ILE A 90 -0.51 7.01 8.26
N MET A 91 -1.27 7.47 7.26
CA MET A 91 -1.78 8.84 7.17
C MET A 91 -3.25 8.84 6.76
N ILE A 92 -4.03 9.77 7.34
CA ILE A 92 -5.37 10.09 6.87
C ILE A 92 -5.29 11.43 6.14
N ALA A 93 -5.61 11.42 4.85
CA ALA A 93 -5.60 12.60 3.99
C ALA A 93 -6.93 12.70 3.23
N CYS A 94 -7.19 13.84 2.60
CA CYS A 94 -8.39 14.02 1.80
C CYS A 94 -8.12 14.71 0.47
N CYS A 95 -9.02 14.50 -0.49
CA CYS A 95 -9.17 15.40 -1.62
C CYS A 95 -9.50 16.81 -1.09
N ASN A 96 -8.90 17.82 -1.70
CA ASN A 96 -9.07 19.25 -1.38
C ASN A 96 -10.43 19.83 -1.84
N ASP A 97 -11.29 19.06 -2.53
CA ASP A 97 -12.65 19.51 -2.88
C ASP A 97 -13.44 19.82 -1.61
N GLY A 98 -13.49 21.11 -1.28
CA GLY A 98 -14.09 21.62 -0.04
C GLY A 98 -15.60 21.44 0.05
N THR A 99 -16.29 20.99 -1.01
CA THR A 99 -17.74 20.73 -0.97
C THR A 99 -18.07 19.25 -0.84
N ARG A 100 -17.14 18.35 -1.20
CA ARG A 100 -17.35 16.90 -1.23
C ARG A 100 -16.03 16.12 -1.07
N PRO A 101 -15.29 16.32 0.02
CA PRO A 101 -13.98 15.72 0.16
C PRO A 101 -14.08 14.19 0.22
N VAL A 102 -13.09 13.53 -0.35
CA VAL A 102 -12.92 12.07 -0.26
C VAL A 102 -11.83 11.81 0.76
N ILE A 103 -12.13 10.99 1.78
CA ILE A 103 -11.19 10.69 2.86
C ILE A 103 -10.46 9.39 2.54
N PHE A 104 -9.14 9.44 2.55
CA PHE A 104 -8.24 8.34 2.23
C PHE A 104 -7.45 7.91 3.47
N LYS A 105 -7.33 6.60 3.68
CA LYS A 105 -6.29 6.00 4.51
C LYS A 105 -5.13 5.62 3.59
N ILE A 106 -3.94 6.08 3.91
CA ILE A 106 -2.71 5.78 3.19
C ILE A 106 -1.84 4.97 4.13
N GLU A 107 -1.44 3.78 3.74
CA GLU A 107 -0.77 2.79 4.59
C GLU A 107 0.45 2.22 3.88
N ARG A 108 1.62 2.34 4.52
CA ARG A 108 2.86 1.70 4.09
C ARG A 108 2.87 0.24 4.51
N ILE A 109 3.13 -0.65 3.55
CA ILE A 109 3.31 -2.08 3.77
C ILE A 109 4.79 -2.41 3.59
N ASP A 110 5.41 -2.94 4.63
CA ASP A 110 6.80 -3.38 4.60
C ASP A 110 6.85 -4.87 4.21
N TYR A 111 7.73 -5.22 3.28
CA TYR A 111 7.86 -6.61 2.82
C TYR A 111 9.30 -6.94 2.41
N LYS A 112 9.60 -8.23 2.28
CA LYS A 112 10.83 -8.72 1.66
C LYS A 112 10.51 -9.60 0.46
N VAL A 113 11.41 -9.60 -0.51
CA VAL A 113 11.33 -10.45 -1.70
C VAL A 113 12.37 -11.54 -1.60
N LEU A 114 11.95 -12.80 -1.71
CA LEU A 114 12.79 -13.98 -1.63
C LEU A 114 12.84 -14.67 -2.98
N TYR A 115 14.04 -14.78 -3.52
CA TYR A 115 14.32 -15.60 -4.70
C TYR A 115 14.72 -16.99 -4.23
N ILE A 116 13.73 -17.88 -4.14
CA ILE A 116 13.90 -19.26 -3.67
C ILE A 116 13.89 -20.18 -4.89
N LYS A 117 14.95 -20.96 -5.08
CA LYS A 117 15.03 -21.89 -6.21
C LYS A 117 13.93 -22.96 -6.09
N ASP A 118 13.23 -23.24 -7.20
CA ASP A 118 12.21 -24.28 -7.32
C ASP A 118 11.02 -24.18 -6.33
N PHE A 119 10.77 -22.99 -5.76
CA PHE A 119 9.74 -22.77 -4.73
C PHE A 119 8.33 -23.19 -5.13
N LYS A 120 8.00 -23.19 -6.43
CA LYS A 120 6.67 -23.53 -6.94
C LYS A 120 6.23 -24.95 -6.55
N LYS A 121 7.18 -25.88 -6.36
CA LYS A 121 6.92 -27.26 -5.91
C LYS A 121 6.67 -27.37 -4.40
N HIS A 122 7.02 -26.33 -3.64
CA HIS A 122 7.13 -26.37 -2.18
C HIS A 122 6.35 -25.22 -1.50
N LYS A 123 5.39 -24.61 -2.20
CA LYS A 123 4.67 -23.42 -1.71
C LYS A 123 4.08 -23.61 -0.30
N GLU A 124 3.45 -24.75 -0.05
CA GLU A 124 2.78 -25.01 1.22
C GLU A 124 3.77 -25.14 2.39
N ASP A 125 4.84 -25.92 2.22
CA ASP A 125 5.87 -26.05 3.25
C ASP A 125 6.61 -24.72 3.50
N ILE A 126 7.00 -24.01 2.44
CA ILE A 126 7.62 -22.69 2.54
C ILE A 126 6.71 -21.72 3.29
N LYS A 127 5.41 -21.68 2.95
CA LYS A 127 4.44 -20.82 3.62
C LYS A 127 4.30 -21.16 5.10
N ASN A 128 4.19 -22.44 5.44
CA ASN A 128 4.06 -22.89 6.83
C ASN A 128 5.30 -22.52 7.66
N LYS A 129 6.50 -22.73 7.10
CA LYS A 129 7.76 -22.33 7.74
C LYS A 129 7.85 -20.83 7.96
N LEU A 130 7.56 -20.03 6.93
CA LEU A 130 7.57 -18.56 7.04
C LEU A 130 6.51 -18.04 8.01
N SER A 131 5.33 -18.66 8.06
CA SER A 131 4.23 -18.28 8.98
C SER A 131 4.56 -18.56 10.45
N SER A 132 5.60 -19.38 10.73
CA SER A 132 6.10 -19.59 12.10
C SER A 132 6.90 -18.39 12.64
N LEU A 133 7.31 -17.46 11.78
CA LEU A 133 8.00 -16.24 12.19
C LEU A 133 6.98 -15.20 12.65
N GLU A 134 7.06 -14.80 13.93
CA GLU A 134 6.10 -13.88 14.58
C GLU A 134 5.82 -12.59 13.79
N ASN A 135 6.84 -12.05 13.12
CA ASN A 135 6.75 -10.79 12.40
C ASN A 135 6.27 -10.94 10.94
N VAL A 136 6.10 -12.16 10.41
CA VAL A 136 5.56 -12.42 9.07
C VAL A 136 4.04 -12.50 9.17
N THR A 137 3.32 -11.69 8.39
CA THR A 137 1.85 -11.66 8.42
C THR A 137 1.20 -12.24 7.19
N ASP A 138 1.91 -12.26 6.06
CA ASP A 138 1.40 -12.81 4.82
C ASP A 138 2.55 -13.31 3.96
N THR A 139 2.26 -14.28 3.10
CA THR A 139 3.21 -14.85 2.14
C THR A 139 2.52 -15.01 0.79
N ILE A 140 3.03 -14.30 -0.21
CA ILE A 140 2.48 -14.27 -1.57
C ILE A 140 3.51 -14.86 -2.53
N PHE A 141 3.08 -15.82 -3.34
CA PHE A 141 3.91 -16.43 -4.37
C PHE A 141 3.63 -15.76 -5.71
N LYS A 142 4.59 -14.96 -6.21
CA LYS A 142 4.56 -14.40 -7.56
C LYS A 142 5.15 -15.42 -8.55
N ASP A 143 5.26 -15.05 -9.82
CA ASP A 143 5.77 -15.97 -10.85
C ASP A 143 7.26 -16.30 -10.67
N ASN A 144 8.05 -15.32 -10.22
CA ASN A 144 9.51 -15.44 -10.15
C ASN A 144 10.09 -15.37 -8.74
N PHE A 145 9.30 -14.91 -7.75
CA PHE A 145 9.76 -14.71 -6.39
C PHE A 145 8.62 -14.89 -5.38
N THR A 146 8.99 -14.99 -4.11
CA THR A 146 8.04 -15.01 -2.98
C THR A 146 8.13 -13.68 -2.26
N GLU A 147 7.00 -13.09 -1.88
CA GLU A 147 6.92 -11.91 -1.04
C GLU A 147 6.48 -12.31 0.36
N ILE A 148 7.13 -11.77 1.39
CA ILE A 148 6.65 -11.86 2.76
C ILE A 148 6.34 -10.47 3.29
N THR A 149 5.10 -10.26 3.73
CA THR A 149 4.71 -9.03 4.42
C THR A 149 5.16 -9.12 5.88
N ILE A 150 5.78 -8.06 6.39
CA ILE A 150 6.36 -8.04 7.73
C ILE A 150 5.87 -6.86 8.57
N LYS A 151 5.59 -7.11 9.86
CA LYS A 151 5.23 -6.06 10.83
C LYS A 151 6.43 -5.23 11.26
N LYS A 152 7.54 -5.92 11.53
CA LYS A 152 8.83 -5.36 11.93
C LYS A 152 9.93 -6.04 11.11
N ASP A 153 11.05 -5.36 10.96
CA ASP A 153 12.18 -5.89 10.21
C ASP A 153 12.66 -7.23 10.81
N ILE A 154 13.02 -8.14 9.92
CA ILE A 154 13.51 -9.48 10.23
C ILE A 154 14.85 -9.65 9.53
N SER A 155 15.89 -10.00 10.27
CA SER A 155 17.20 -10.25 9.67
C SER A 155 17.13 -11.41 8.67
N ASP A 156 17.87 -11.27 7.57
CA ASP A 156 17.91 -12.30 6.52
C ASP A 156 18.40 -13.66 7.03
N ASP A 157 19.26 -13.68 8.05
CA ASP A 157 19.78 -14.92 8.65
C ASP A 157 18.69 -15.75 9.32
N ILE A 158 17.71 -15.11 9.95
CA ILE A 158 16.55 -15.80 10.54
C ILE A 158 15.74 -16.47 9.43
N ILE A 159 15.51 -15.76 8.32
CA ILE A 159 14.75 -16.29 7.18
C ILE A 159 15.49 -17.47 6.54
N LYS A 160 16.80 -17.32 6.31
CA LYS A 160 17.68 -18.38 5.78
C LYS A 160 17.71 -19.60 6.70
N LYS A 161 17.71 -19.40 8.02
CA LYS A 161 17.68 -20.49 9.00
C LYS A 161 16.38 -21.27 8.95
N VAL A 162 15.23 -20.59 8.88
CA VAL A 162 13.92 -21.24 8.79
C VAL A 162 13.74 -22.00 7.49
N LEU A 163 14.27 -21.47 6.39
CA LEU A 163 14.23 -22.07 5.07
C LEU A 163 15.53 -22.82 4.72
N SER A 164 16.21 -23.42 5.69
CA SER A 164 17.51 -24.11 5.49
C SER A 164 17.48 -25.21 4.44
N ASP A 165 16.32 -25.81 4.21
CA ASP A 165 16.10 -26.89 3.24
C ASP A 165 15.99 -26.36 1.79
N TYR A 166 15.93 -25.04 1.62
CA TYR A 166 15.75 -24.38 0.33
C TYR A 166 16.95 -23.51 -0.01
N LYS A 167 17.33 -23.51 -1.28
CA LYS A 167 18.34 -22.59 -1.80
C LYS A 167 17.71 -21.22 -2.03
N ILE A 168 18.00 -20.27 -1.13
CA ILE A 168 17.69 -18.85 -1.33
C ILE A 168 18.83 -18.20 -2.12
N GLU A 169 18.53 -17.70 -3.30
CA GLU A 169 19.49 -17.07 -4.21
C GLU A 169 19.72 -15.60 -3.84
N LYS A 170 18.65 -14.92 -3.39
CA LYS A 170 18.67 -13.49 -3.05
C LYS A 170 17.51 -13.14 -2.10
N ILE A 171 17.70 -12.14 -1.24
CA ILE A 171 16.65 -11.48 -0.46
C ILE A 171 16.76 -9.98 -0.70
N ASP A 172 15.66 -9.32 -1.06
CA ASP A 172 15.54 -7.85 -1.20
C ASP A 172 14.57 -7.22 -0.21
#